data_AF-A0A2L2YKD3-F1
#
_entry.id   AF-A0A2L2YKD3-F1
#
_cell.length_a   1.000
_cell.length_b   1.000
_cell.length_c   1.000
_cell.angle_alpha   90.00
_cell.angle_beta   90.00
_cell.angle_gamma   90.00
#
_symmetry.space_group_name_H-M   'P 1'
#
loop_
_entity.id
_entity.type
_entity.pdbx_description
1 polymer ?
#
loop_
_entity_poly.entity_id
_entity_poly.type
_entity_poly.pdbx_seq_one_letter_code
_entity_poly.pdbx_strand_id
1 'polypeptide(L)'
;RSIAHMSLLFGQFIPGLAAVARIFQAVLQHFDLTLPPRRMVALCGVSGGGKSTVASLLERFYDVENGAIKIDGVDIKSLDPCWLRGKVIGYIDQEPVLFATSIMENIRYGKTDATDDEVVLC
;
A
#
# COMPACT_ATOMS: atom_id res chain seq x y z
N ARG A 1 -7.13 11.96 -8.03
CA ARG A 1 -7.04 12.42 -9.44
C ARG A 1 -5.81 11.80 -10.10
N SER A 2 -5.36 10.62 -9.63
CA SER A 2 -3.93 10.33 -9.64
C SER A 2 -3.57 9.04 -10.36
N ILE A 3 -2.47 9.05 -11.12
CA ILE A 3 -1.85 7.88 -11.75
C ILE A 3 -0.80 7.34 -10.78
N ALA A 4 -0.85 6.06 -10.43
CA ALA A 4 0.28 5.40 -9.77
C ALA A 4 1.04 4.55 -10.79
N HIS A 5 2.36 4.66 -10.82
CA HIS A 5 3.23 3.89 -11.70
C HIS A 5 4.31 3.22 -10.86
N MET A 6 4.35 1.89 -10.89
CA MET A 6 5.36 1.08 -10.22
C MET A 6 6.21 0.39 -11.28
N SER A 7 7.52 0.62 -11.23
CA SER A 7 8.49 -0.02 -12.11
C SER A 7 9.63 -0.58 -11.28
N LEU A 8 9.85 -1.89 -11.39
CA LEU A 8 10.86 -2.66 -10.69
C LEU A 8 11.76 -3.34 -11.71
N LEU A 9 12.89 -2.70 -12.01
CA LEU A 9 13.77 -3.08 -13.12
C LEU A 9 14.56 -4.36 -12.85
N PHE A 10 14.80 -4.70 -11.58
CA PHE A 10 15.50 -5.92 -11.15
C PHE A 10 14.84 -6.48 -9.89
N GLY A 11 15.05 -7.77 -9.62
CA GLY A 11 14.44 -8.48 -8.50
C GLY A 11 14.51 -7.70 -7.19
N GLN A 12 13.35 -7.40 -6.61
CA GLN A 12 13.25 -6.73 -5.32
C GLN A 12 13.44 -7.73 -4.20
N PHE A 13 14.52 -7.53 -3.46
CA PHE A 13 14.68 -8.11 -2.16
C PHE A 13 14.03 -7.20 -1.11
N ILE A 14 13.18 -7.76 -0.26
CA ILE A 14 12.52 -7.02 0.82
C ILE A 14 12.92 -7.66 2.14
N PRO A 15 13.86 -7.04 2.89
CA PRO A 15 14.27 -7.53 4.19
C PRO A 15 13.06 -7.63 5.14
N GLY A 16 12.83 -8.80 5.72
CA GLY A 16 11.78 -9.03 6.72
C GLY A 16 10.40 -9.44 6.18
N LEU A 17 10.14 -9.38 4.86
CA LEU A 17 8.91 -9.91 4.26
C LEU A 17 9.03 -11.38 3.82
N ALA A 18 10.26 -11.91 3.80
CA ALA A 18 10.47 -13.33 3.74
C ALA A 18 10.01 -13.95 5.07
N ALA A 19 8.86 -14.64 5.06
CA ALA A 19 8.60 -15.70 6.03
C ALA A 19 9.92 -16.49 6.17
N VAL A 20 10.34 -16.74 7.41
CA VAL A 20 11.68 -17.18 7.90
C VAL A 20 12.41 -18.25 7.04
N ALA A 21 11.76 -18.87 6.05
CA ALA A 21 12.31 -19.78 5.05
C ALA A 21 12.81 -19.18 3.71
N ARG A 22 12.58 -17.91 3.35
CA ARG A 22 12.87 -17.38 1.98
C ARG A 22 13.72 -16.11 1.90
N ILE A 23 14.78 -16.03 2.72
CA ILE A 23 15.66 -14.86 2.86
C ILE A 23 16.50 -14.56 1.58
N PHE A 24 16.35 -15.32 0.48
CA PHE A 24 17.14 -15.12 -0.75
C PHE A 24 16.32 -15.11 -2.04
N GLN A 25 14.99 -15.06 -1.96
CA GLN A 25 14.15 -15.11 -3.16
C GLN A 25 13.51 -13.75 -3.44
N ALA A 26 13.87 -13.14 -4.57
CA ALA A 26 13.26 -11.91 -5.03
C ALA A 26 11.76 -12.14 -5.31
N VAL A 27 10.91 -11.37 -4.62
CA VAL A 27 9.44 -11.55 -4.62
C VAL A 27 8.80 -10.96 -5.88
N LEU A 28 9.31 -9.82 -6.33
CA LEU A 28 8.90 -9.15 -7.58
C LEU A 28 10.13 -8.97 -8.46
N GLN A 29 10.09 -9.42 -9.72
CA GLN A 29 11.20 -9.35 -10.67
C GLN A 29 10.68 -8.82 -11.99
N HIS A 30 11.35 -7.80 -12.56
CA HIS A 30 10.95 -7.16 -13.83
C HIS A 30 9.44 -6.82 -13.86
N PHE A 31 9.00 -6.10 -12.84
CA PHE A 31 7.58 -5.83 -12.61
C PHE A 31 7.25 -4.38 -12.94
N ASP A 32 6.37 -4.18 -13.91
CA ASP A 32 5.87 -2.87 -14.31
C ASP A 32 4.33 -2.85 -14.24
N LEU A 33 3.78 -1.90 -13.49
CA LEU A 33 2.34 -1.73 -13.30
C LEU A 33 1.98 -0.25 -13.33
N THR A 34 1.02 0.09 -14.19
CA THR A 34 0.40 1.42 -14.23
C THR A 34 -1.04 1.33 -13.76
N LEU A 35 -1.38 2.10 -12.73
CA LEU A 35 -2.73 2.25 -12.19
C LEU A 35 -3.32 3.59 -12.67
N PRO A 36 -4.20 3.57 -13.68
CA PRO A 36 -4.81 4.79 -14.18
C PRO A 36 -5.80 5.38 -13.16
N PRO A 37 -5.97 6.71 -13.15
CA PRO A 37 -6.84 7.41 -12.22
C PRO A 37 -8.29 6.97 -12.44
N ARG A 38 -9.03 6.85 -11.34
CA ARG A 38 -10.48 6.56 -11.34
C ARG A 38 -10.82 5.23 -12.03
N ARG A 39 -9.89 4.28 -12.03
CA ARG A 39 -10.11 2.91 -12.50
C ARG A 39 -9.92 1.95 -11.36
N MET A 40 -10.75 0.91 -11.34
CA MET A 40 -10.52 -0.26 -10.51
C MET A 40 -9.59 -1.20 -11.28
N VAL A 41 -8.47 -1.56 -10.65
CA VAL A 41 -7.50 -2.51 -11.21
C VAL A 41 -7.44 -3.71 -10.27
N ALA A 42 -7.66 -4.90 -10.82
CA ALA A 42 -7.56 -6.14 -10.07
C ALA A 42 -6.16 -6.76 -10.28
N LEU A 43 -5.46 -7.06 -9.19
CA LEU A 43 -4.21 -7.81 -9.20
C LEU A 43 -4.50 -9.26 -8.76
N CYS A 44 -4.56 -10.17 -9.74
CA CYS A 44 -4.87 -11.58 -9.51
C CYS A 44 -3.62 -12.45 -9.65
N GLY A 45 -3.53 -13.52 -8.85
CA GLY A 45 -2.42 -14.46 -8.91
C GLY A 45 -2.42 -15.45 -7.76
N VAL A 46 -1.61 -16.51 -7.87
CA VAL A 46 -1.49 -17.57 -6.86
C VAL A 46 -1.09 -17.03 -5.48
N SER A 47 -1.44 -17.76 -4.42
CA SER A 47 -0.97 -17.44 -3.06
C SER A 47 0.57 -17.40 -3.04
N GLY A 48 1.14 -16.40 -2.36
CA GLY A 48 2.59 -16.16 -2.35
C GLY A 48 3.17 -15.49 -3.61
N GLY A 49 2.36 -15.16 -4.62
CA GLY A 49 2.81 -14.47 -5.85
C GLY A 49 3.13 -12.98 -5.71
N GLY A 50 3.34 -12.47 -4.49
CA GLY A 50 3.74 -11.06 -4.26
C GLY A 50 2.62 -10.01 -4.27
N LYS A 51 1.34 -10.41 -4.26
CA LYS A 51 0.21 -9.45 -4.27
C LYS A 51 0.22 -8.50 -3.07
N SER A 52 0.30 -9.06 -1.85
CA SER A 52 0.40 -8.25 -0.63
C SER A 52 1.69 -7.44 -0.59
N THR A 53 2.76 -7.94 -1.21
CA THR A 53 4.02 -7.21 -1.38
C THR A 53 3.84 -5.92 -2.19
N VAL A 54 3.05 -5.96 -3.28
CA VAL A 54 2.71 -4.75 -4.04
C VAL A 54 2.00 -3.72 -3.15
N ALA A 55 1.05 -4.16 -2.32
CA ALA A 55 0.35 -3.28 -1.38
C ALA A 55 1.32 -2.65 -0.37
N SER A 56 2.17 -3.45 0.29
CA SER A 56 3.13 -2.95 1.28
C SER A 56 4.17 -1.99 0.69
N LEU A 57 4.55 -2.18 -0.58
CA LEU A 57 5.42 -1.25 -1.30
C LEU A 57 4.71 0.08 -1.61
N LEU A 58 3.44 0.05 -2.02
CA LEU A 58 2.64 1.25 -2.26
C LEU A 58 2.44 2.06 -0.97
N GLU A 59 2.20 1.38 0.15
CA GLU A 59 2.08 1.99 1.48
C GLU A 59 3.42 2.47 2.07
N ARG A 60 4.53 2.20 1.37
CA ARG A 60 5.90 2.52 1.80
C ARG A 60 6.24 1.93 3.17
N PHE A 61 5.74 0.73 3.47
CA PHE A 61 6.28 -0.09 4.56
C PHE A 61 7.68 -0.62 4.21
N TYR A 62 7.97 -0.73 2.92
CA TYR A 62 9.29 -1.07 2.39
C TYR A 62 9.62 -0.15 1.21
N ASP A 63 10.89 0.24 1.11
CA ASP A 63 11.41 0.96 -0.05
C ASP A 63 11.95 -0.03 -1.09
N VAL A 64 11.85 0.35 -2.37
CA VAL A 64 12.43 -0.44 -3.47
C VAL A 64 13.94 -0.20 -3.57
N GLU A 65 14.74 -1.23 -3.80
CA GLU A 65 16.18 -1.09 -4.03
C GLU A 65 16.48 -0.64 -5.45
N ASN A 66 15.67 -1.07 -6.43
CA ASN A 66 15.84 -0.79 -7.85
C ASN A 66 14.52 -0.38 -8.51
N GLY A 67 14.57 0.59 -9.41
CA GLY A 67 13.38 1.17 -10.02
C GLY A 67 12.75 2.25 -9.15
N ALA A 68 11.46 2.53 -9.36
CA ALA A 68 10.74 3.59 -8.66
C ALA A 68 9.24 3.30 -8.59
N ILE A 69 8.62 3.80 -7.51
CA ILE A 69 7.17 3.85 -7.37
C ILE A 69 6.78 5.32 -7.34
N LYS A 70 5.90 5.71 -8.26
CA LYS A 70 5.52 7.11 -8.46
C LYS A 70 4.01 7.27 -8.32
N ILE A 71 3.59 8.35 -7.67
CA ILE A 71 2.21 8.83 -7.68
C ILE A 71 2.24 10.20 -8.34
N ASP A 72 1.47 10.37 -9.41
CA ASP A 72 1.44 11.60 -10.22
C ASP A 72 2.83 12.04 -10.71
N GLY A 73 3.68 11.06 -11.03
CA GLY A 73 5.04 11.27 -11.49
C GLY A 73 6.07 11.58 -10.39
N VAL A 74 5.64 11.78 -9.15
CA VAL A 74 6.50 12.02 -7.99
C VAL A 74 6.85 10.69 -7.32
N ASP A 75 8.14 10.46 -7.06
CA ASP A 75 8.60 9.25 -6.36
C ASP A 75 8.10 9.25 -4.91
N ILE A 76 7.44 8.16 -4.47
CA ILE A 76 6.90 8.05 -3.11
C ILE A 76 7.97 8.13 -2.03
N LYS A 77 9.24 7.86 -2.35
CA LYS A 77 10.37 8.02 -1.43
C LYS A 77 10.60 9.46 -1.01
N SER A 78 10.22 10.42 -1.86
CA SER A 78 10.32 11.85 -1.59
C SER A 78 9.15 12.41 -0.77
N LEU A 79 8.09 11.63 -0.57
CA LEU A 79 6.87 12.04 0.14
C LEU A 79 7.00 11.74 1.63
N ASP A 80 6.25 12.46 2.46
CA ASP A 80 6.13 12.12 3.88
C ASP A 80 5.28 10.85 4.06
N PRO A 81 5.75 9.80 4.76
CA PRO A 81 5.00 8.55 4.94
C PRO A 81 3.69 8.68 5.73
N CYS A 82 3.60 9.65 6.66
CA CYS A 82 2.38 9.91 7.42
C CYS A 82 1.34 10.59 6.54
N TRP A 83 1.74 11.54 5.69
CA TRP A 83 0.87 12.15 4.69
C TRP A 83 0.40 11.13 3.66
N LEU A 84 1.31 10.30 3.13
CA LEU A 84 0.99 9.28 2.14
C LEU A 84 -0.10 8.31 2.64
N ARG A 85 0.11 7.74 3.84
CA ARG A 85 -0.83 6.78 4.45
C ARG A 85 -2.09 7.41 5.04
N GLY A 86 -2.02 8.67 5.49
CA GLY A 86 -3.15 9.35 6.12
C GLY A 86 -4.06 10.13 5.17
N LYS A 87 -3.59 10.46 3.96
CA LYS A 87 -4.32 11.35 3.04
C LYS A 87 -4.44 10.85 1.60
N VAL A 88 -3.52 10.00 1.13
CA VAL A 88 -3.49 9.57 -0.28
C VAL A 88 -3.96 8.13 -0.45
N ILE A 89 -3.47 7.23 0.41
CA ILE A 89 -3.76 5.80 0.34
C ILE A 89 -4.79 5.45 1.40
N GLY A 90 -5.90 4.86 0.96
CA GLY A 90 -6.78 4.09 1.85
C GLY A 90 -6.43 2.61 1.71
N TYR A 91 -6.19 1.94 2.83
CA TYR A 91 -5.85 0.52 2.89
C TYR A 91 -6.87 -0.24 3.71
N ILE A 92 -7.22 -1.44 3.24
CA ILE A 92 -8.10 -2.37 3.94
C ILE A 92 -7.37 -3.70 3.96
N ASP A 93 -7.02 -4.16 5.17
CA ASP A 93 -6.35 -5.43 5.37
C ASP A 93 -7.35 -6.60 5.20
N GLN A 94 -6.83 -7.78 4.88
CA GLN A 94 -7.63 -9.02 4.85
C GLN A 94 -8.16 -9.38 6.24
N GLU A 95 -7.37 -9.13 7.29
CA GLU A 95 -7.76 -9.30 8.69
C GLU A 95 -7.84 -7.92 9.36
N PRO A 96 -9.03 -7.30 9.46
CA PRO A 96 -9.15 -5.96 10.01
C PRO A 96 -8.81 -5.93 11.51
N VAL A 97 -8.00 -4.95 11.89
CA VAL A 97 -7.64 -4.70 13.29
C VAL A 97 -8.59 -3.68 13.88
N LEU A 98 -9.21 -4.01 15.02
CA LEU A 98 -10.03 -3.10 15.81
C LEU A 98 -9.37 -2.83 17.17
N PHE A 99 -9.44 -1.58 17.60
CA PHE A 99 -9.04 -1.17 18.93
C PHE A 99 -10.16 -1.46 19.93
N ALA A 100 -9.78 -1.74 21.19
CA ALA A 100 -10.71 -1.94 22.31
C ALA A 100 -11.37 -0.62 22.75
N THR A 101 -12.10 -0.02 21.84
CA THR A 101 -12.80 1.27 21.92
C THR A 101 -14.17 1.13 21.26
N SER A 102 -14.98 2.19 21.23
CA SER A 102 -16.29 2.14 20.56
C SER A 102 -16.17 1.93 19.05
N ILE A 103 -17.26 1.49 18.42
CA ILE A 103 -17.36 1.38 16.95
C ILE A 103 -17.10 2.75 16.31
N MET A 104 -17.68 3.80 16.89
CA MET A 104 -17.53 5.19 16.42
C MET A 104 -16.07 5.63 16.40
N GLU A 105 -15.32 5.32 17.47
CA GLU A 105 -13.90 5.64 17.58
C GLU A 105 -13.04 4.84 16.59
N ASN A 106 -13.36 3.56 16.38
CA ASN A 106 -12.68 2.73 15.38
C ASN A 106 -12.86 3.27 13.95
N ILE A 107 -14.07 3.74 13.58
CA ILE A 107 -14.30 4.33 12.25
C ILE A 107 -13.62 5.70 12.15
N ARG A 108 -13.76 6.56 13.17
CA ARG A 108 -13.11 7.89 13.22
C ARG A 108 -11.59 7.80 13.16
N TYR A 109 -11.00 6.66 13.49
CA TYR A 109 -9.55 6.45 13.37
C TYR A 109 -9.02 6.75 11.96
N GLY A 110 -9.79 6.48 10.90
CA GLY A 110 -9.41 6.79 9.52
C GLY A 110 -9.38 8.30 9.19
N LYS A 111 -10.12 9.11 9.95
CA LYS A 111 -10.17 10.58 9.81
C LYS A 111 -10.50 11.18 11.19
N THR A 112 -9.46 11.53 11.95
CA THR A 112 -9.60 11.94 13.36
C THR A 112 -10.40 13.22 13.57
N ASP A 113 -10.49 14.06 12.54
CA ASP A 113 -11.29 15.29 12.49
C ASP A 113 -12.70 15.07 11.93
N ALA A 114 -13.14 13.83 11.72
CA ALA A 114 -14.48 13.52 11.24
C ALA A 114 -15.55 13.81 12.29
N THR A 115 -16.57 14.56 11.88
CA THR A 115 -17.78 14.82 12.66
C THR A 115 -18.59 13.54 12.90
N ASP A 116 -19.45 13.51 13.92
CA ASP A 116 -20.34 12.36 14.16
C ASP A 116 -21.19 12.04 12.91
N ASP A 117 -21.70 13.05 12.22
CA ASP A 117 -22.48 12.89 11.00
C ASP A 117 -21.67 12.22 9.87
N GLU A 118 -20.42 12.65 9.66
CA GLU A 118 -19.54 12.03 8.66
C GLU A 118 -19.24 10.57 9.00
N VAL A 119 -19.08 10.22 10.27
CA VAL A 119 -18.78 8.85 10.70
C VAL A 119 -20.01 7.94 10.56
N VAL A 120 -21.21 8.45 10.84
CA VAL A 120 -22.47 7.69 10.71
C VAL A 120 -22.86 7.47 9.24
N LEU A 121 -22.48 8.39 8.34
CA LEU A 121 -22.73 8.30 6.90
C LEU A 121 -21.71 7.45 6.13
N CYS A 122 -20.64 7.01 6.80
CA CYS A 122 -19.53 6.29 6.19
C CYS A 122 -19.89 4.86 5.77
#